data_AF-A0A2V7S4S0-F1
#
_entry.id   AF-A0A2V7S4S0-F1
#
_cell.length_a   1.000
_cell.length_b   1.000
_cell.length_c   1.000
_cell.angle_alpha   90.00
_cell.angle_beta   90.00
_cell.angle_gamma   90.00
#
_symmetry.space_group_name_H-M   'P 1'
#
loop_
_entity.id
_entity.type
_entity.pdbx_description
1 polymer ?
#
loop_
_entity_poly.entity_id
_entity_poly.type
_entity_poly.pdbx_seq_one_letter_code
_entity_poly.pdbx_strand_id
1 'polypeptide(L)'
;MRFLALLLAAQMVASPDTVPPYLTFPEPGLDDPAAYQGYATRVFRDAKGNAFQVYVNGRIGRVVNLWADAADESVGFTVRDSAGAPAALDWASSGALAGASPRGSGRERERSVSYGLGAGPGPVSVGLFLLGSMRVERDFQYQGRDSLPLDATPFPQGELVELIANLERLDAAERRRHLRLLGARSAGELRARLAPLLSARARDGTWAVRVEQVSFDGRSHLSVAVEGDARETVMTRTARSLIIRSRSGDDGCSGPVPAHACRDLQ
;
A
#
# COMPACT_ATOMS: atom_id res chain seq x y z
N MET A 1 43.13 -19.92 36.58
CA MET A 1 42.14 -18.87 36.27
C MET A 1 42.12 -18.64 34.77
N ARG A 2 41.06 -19.05 34.08
CA ARG A 2 40.85 -18.83 32.64
C ARG A 2 39.75 -17.78 32.50
N PHE A 3 40.08 -16.58 32.05
CA PHE A 3 39.09 -15.56 31.70
C PHE A 3 38.61 -15.82 30.27
N LEU A 4 37.35 -16.19 30.15
CA LEU A 4 36.63 -16.32 28.89
C LEU A 4 36.17 -14.90 28.48
N ALA A 5 36.80 -14.32 27.47
CA ALA A 5 36.34 -13.06 26.87
C ALA A 5 35.18 -13.37 25.93
N LEU A 6 33.96 -13.02 26.35
CA LEU A 6 32.76 -13.10 25.53
C LEU A 6 32.77 -11.89 24.57
N LEU A 7 33.08 -12.12 23.29
CA LEU A 7 32.92 -11.12 22.24
C LEU A 7 31.43 -11.01 21.90
N LEU A 8 30.79 -9.98 22.46
CA LEU A 8 29.41 -9.61 22.13
C LEU A 8 29.43 -8.86 20.79
N ALA A 9 29.29 -9.59 19.69
CA ALA A 9 29.02 -8.99 18.39
C ALA A 9 27.57 -8.47 18.39
N ALA A 10 27.39 -7.19 18.71
CA ALA A 10 26.15 -6.48 18.47
C ALA A 10 25.93 -6.39 16.96
N GLN A 11 25.12 -7.28 16.40
CA GLN A 11 24.54 -7.06 15.09
C GLN A 11 23.46 -5.98 15.25
N MET A 12 23.87 -4.71 15.20
CA MET A 12 22.96 -3.63 14.88
C MET A 12 22.47 -3.88 13.46
N VAL A 13 21.20 -4.26 13.32
CA VAL A 13 20.47 -4.01 12.07
C VAL A 13 20.49 -2.50 11.92
N ALA A 14 21.34 -1.96 11.06
CA ALA A 14 21.32 -0.55 10.71
C ALA A 14 19.91 -0.26 10.19
N SER A 15 19.10 0.49 10.96
CA SER A 15 17.92 1.13 10.40
C SER A 15 18.44 1.98 9.25
N PRO A 16 18.02 1.74 7.99
CA PRO A 16 18.47 2.58 6.90
C PRO A 16 18.07 4.02 7.21
N ASP A 17 19.02 4.96 7.09
CA ASP A 17 18.77 6.36 7.37
C ASP A 17 17.62 6.87 6.49
N THR A 18 16.48 7.16 7.11
CA THR A 18 15.34 7.75 6.41
C THR A 18 15.58 9.24 6.21
N VAL A 19 15.18 9.77 5.05
CA VAL A 19 15.26 11.20 4.74
C VAL A 19 13.96 11.88 5.15
N PRO A 20 13.99 12.99 5.91
CA PRO A 20 12.78 13.71 6.30
C PRO A 20 12.03 14.26 5.07
N PRO A 21 10.71 14.50 5.18
CA PRO A 21 9.98 15.18 4.13
C PRO A 21 10.52 16.60 3.91
N TYR A 22 10.60 17.05 2.66
CA TYR A 22 11.00 18.42 2.36
C TYR A 22 9.81 19.39 2.29
N LEU A 23 8.58 18.86 2.25
CA LEU A 23 7.32 19.60 2.45
C LEU A 23 6.35 18.75 3.26
N THR A 24 5.61 19.39 4.15
CA THR A 24 4.53 18.77 4.94
C THR A 24 3.33 19.71 4.95
N PHE A 25 2.12 19.15 4.81
CA PHE A 25 0.87 19.90 4.89
C PHE A 25 -0.09 19.24 5.91
N PRO A 26 -0.91 20.03 6.61
CA PRO A 26 -0.87 21.50 6.66
C PRO A 26 0.36 22.03 7.41
N GLU A 27 0.91 23.16 6.98
CA GLU A 27 1.92 23.93 7.69
C GLU A 27 1.26 24.86 8.72
N PRO A 28 1.53 24.67 10.03
CA PRO A 28 0.92 25.48 11.07
C PRO A 28 1.21 26.98 10.90
N GLY A 29 0.16 27.79 10.86
CA GLY A 29 0.27 29.25 10.72
C GLY A 29 0.40 29.76 9.29
N LEU A 30 0.51 28.87 8.29
CA LEU A 30 0.52 29.22 6.87
C LEU A 30 -0.76 28.72 6.16
N ASP A 31 -1.11 27.45 6.37
CA ASP A 31 -2.26 26.82 5.72
C ASP A 31 -3.57 27.04 6.49
N ASP A 32 -4.69 27.15 5.75
CA ASP A 32 -6.03 27.20 6.33
C ASP A 32 -6.40 25.85 6.98
N PRO A 33 -6.55 25.77 8.31
CA PRO A 33 -6.88 24.53 8.99
C PRO A 33 -8.20 23.90 8.53
N ALA A 34 -9.16 24.71 8.06
CA ALA A 34 -10.45 24.21 7.58
C ALA A 34 -10.30 23.49 6.24
N ALA A 35 -9.48 24.02 5.32
CA ALA A 35 -9.21 23.41 4.02
C ALA A 35 -8.51 22.05 4.12
N TYR A 36 -7.65 21.88 5.13
CA TYR A 36 -6.90 20.65 5.38
C TYR A 36 -7.50 19.75 6.45
N GLN A 37 -8.76 19.98 6.86
CA GLN A 37 -9.37 19.21 7.94
C GLN A 37 -9.34 17.70 7.64
N GLY A 38 -8.63 16.96 8.49
CA GLY A 38 -8.45 15.51 8.36
C GLY A 38 -7.49 15.07 7.25
N TYR A 39 -6.74 16.00 6.65
CA TYR A 39 -5.66 15.70 5.71
C TYR A 39 -4.30 15.89 6.36
N ALA A 40 -3.40 14.95 6.12
CA ALA A 40 -1.99 15.08 6.44
C ALA A 40 -1.17 14.63 5.23
N THR A 41 -0.23 15.45 4.78
CA THR A 41 0.57 15.18 3.58
C THR A 41 2.05 15.33 3.90
N ARG A 42 2.87 14.43 3.36
CA ARG A 42 4.33 14.55 3.33
C ARG A 42 4.85 14.36 1.92
N VAL A 43 5.85 15.16 1.54
CA VAL A 43 6.49 15.08 0.22
C VAL A 43 7.97 14.75 0.37
N PHE A 44 8.41 13.75 -0.38
CA PHE A 44 9.76 13.20 -0.38
C PHE A 44 10.37 13.25 -1.78
N ARG A 45 11.68 13.06 -1.87
CA ARG A 45 12.39 12.85 -3.16
C ARG A 45 12.48 11.35 -3.43
N ASP A 46 12.12 10.90 -4.63
CA ASP A 46 12.43 9.55 -5.08
C ASP A 46 13.93 9.42 -5.46
N ALA A 47 14.38 8.22 -5.82
CA ALA A 47 15.77 7.96 -6.21
C ALA A 47 16.20 8.63 -7.54
N LYS A 48 15.27 9.25 -8.28
CA LYS A 48 15.53 10.06 -9.48
C LYS A 48 15.33 11.57 -9.23
N GLY A 49 15.01 11.97 -8.00
CA GLY A 49 14.75 13.37 -7.62
C GLY A 49 13.33 13.87 -7.89
N ASN A 50 12.43 13.02 -8.39
CA ASN A 50 11.01 13.37 -8.54
C ASN A 50 10.36 13.57 -7.18
N ALA A 51 9.31 14.39 -7.14
CA ALA A 51 8.50 14.51 -5.95
C ALA A 51 7.64 13.25 -5.77
N PHE A 52 7.68 12.68 -4.57
CA PHE A 52 6.81 11.60 -4.14
C PHE A 52 5.96 12.10 -2.99
N GLN A 53 4.68 12.30 -3.24
CA GLN A 53 3.72 12.79 -2.27
C GLN A 53 2.97 11.60 -1.65
N VAL A 54 2.84 11.63 -0.33
CA VAL A 54 1.95 10.74 0.40
C VAL A 54 0.95 11.60 1.15
N TYR A 55 -0.34 11.40 0.90
CA TYR A 55 -1.39 12.03 1.69
C TYR A 55 -2.27 11.00 2.37
N VAL A 56 -2.68 11.33 3.58
CA VAL A 56 -3.61 10.59 4.42
C VAL A 56 -4.86 11.44 4.56
N ASN A 57 -6.00 10.92 4.11
CA ASN A 57 -7.32 11.50 4.36
C ASN A 57 -7.99 10.73 5.49
N GLY A 58 -7.79 11.18 6.71
CA GLY A 58 -8.32 10.57 7.93
C GLY A 58 -9.84 10.55 8.01
N ARG A 59 -10.55 11.40 7.24
CA ARG A 59 -12.02 11.40 7.19
C ARG A 59 -12.60 10.13 6.56
N ILE A 60 -11.84 9.50 5.66
CA ILE A 60 -12.26 8.28 4.95
C ILE A 60 -11.26 7.12 5.10
N GLY A 61 -10.14 7.35 5.78
CA GLY A 61 -9.08 6.36 5.99
C GLY A 61 -8.28 6.04 4.74
N ARG A 62 -8.30 6.93 3.73
CA ARG A 62 -7.62 6.73 2.45
C ARG A 62 -6.19 7.23 2.53
N VAL A 63 -5.24 6.38 2.16
CA VAL A 63 -3.84 6.73 1.94
C VAL A 63 -3.58 6.70 0.45
N VAL A 64 -2.95 7.75 -0.08
CA VAL A 64 -2.59 7.83 -1.49
C VAL A 64 -1.15 8.25 -1.62
N ASN A 65 -0.47 7.54 -2.51
CA ASN A 65 0.90 7.76 -2.92
C ASN A 65 0.87 8.28 -4.35
N LEU A 66 1.67 9.30 -4.64
CA LEU A 66 1.75 9.93 -5.96
C LEU A 66 3.21 10.21 -6.30
N TRP A 67 3.70 9.60 -7.38
CA TRP A 67 4.88 10.08 -8.08
C TRP A 67 4.46 11.20 -9.03
N ALA A 68 4.91 12.41 -8.73
CA ALA A 68 4.79 13.55 -9.65
C ALA A 68 5.92 13.44 -10.69
N ASP A 69 5.80 12.45 -11.57
CA ASP A 69 6.64 12.27 -12.74
C ASP A 69 5.80 12.30 -14.02
N ALA A 70 6.41 12.02 -15.17
CA ALA A 70 5.71 12.14 -16.45
C ALA A 70 4.49 11.20 -16.61
N ALA A 71 4.35 10.17 -15.76
CA ALA A 71 3.24 9.22 -15.81
C ALA A 71 2.19 9.47 -14.70
N ASP A 72 2.41 10.45 -13.80
CA ASP A 72 1.55 10.76 -12.64
C ASP A 72 1.13 9.49 -11.89
N GLU A 73 2.09 8.59 -11.63
CA GLU A 73 1.82 7.25 -11.10
C GLU A 73 1.26 7.36 -9.68
N SER A 74 0.18 6.63 -9.41
CA SER A 74 -0.50 6.67 -8.11
C SER A 74 -0.84 5.27 -7.58
N VAL A 75 -0.72 5.15 -6.25
CA VAL A 75 -1.16 3.96 -5.51
C VAL A 75 -1.96 4.38 -4.28
N GLY A 76 -3.22 3.98 -4.22
CA GLY A 76 -4.14 4.25 -3.12
C GLY A 76 -4.60 2.98 -2.42
N PHE A 77 -4.88 3.09 -1.12
CA PHE A 77 -5.55 2.06 -0.33
C PHE A 77 -6.32 2.69 0.83
N THR A 78 -7.28 1.97 1.39
CA THR A 78 -8.14 2.43 2.49
C THR A 78 -7.93 1.56 3.72
N VAL A 79 -7.82 2.19 4.89
CA VAL A 79 -7.68 1.54 6.19
C VAL A 79 -8.91 1.83 7.05
N ARG A 80 -9.49 0.77 7.63
CA ARG A 80 -10.61 0.83 8.57
C ARG A 80 -10.23 0.20 9.90
N ASP A 81 -10.81 0.71 10.98
CA ASP A 81 -10.68 0.10 12.30
C ASP A 81 -11.61 -1.13 12.45
N SER A 82 -11.62 -1.73 13.64
CA SER A 82 -12.48 -2.87 13.96
C SER A 82 -13.99 -2.59 13.90
N ALA A 83 -14.41 -1.33 13.98
CA ALA A 83 -15.81 -0.92 13.83
C ALA A 83 -16.18 -0.65 12.36
N GLY A 84 -15.22 -0.75 11.44
CA GLY A 84 -15.40 -0.41 10.03
C GLY A 84 -15.34 1.10 9.75
N ALA A 85 -15.01 1.92 10.75
CA ALA A 85 -14.82 3.36 10.59
C ALA A 85 -13.43 3.67 10.01
N PRO A 86 -13.20 4.86 9.42
CA PRO A 86 -11.85 5.32 9.06
C PRO A 86 -10.86 5.10 10.21
N ALA A 87 -9.77 4.38 9.95
CA ALA A 87 -8.75 4.21 10.99
C ALA A 87 -8.03 5.55 11.24
N ALA A 88 -7.77 5.85 12.51
CA ALA A 88 -6.83 6.91 12.89
C ALA A 88 -5.41 6.47 12.52
N LEU A 89 -4.83 7.16 11.55
CA LEU A 89 -3.49 6.89 11.02
C LEU A 89 -2.57 8.07 11.30
N ASP A 90 -1.39 7.75 11.83
CA ASP A 90 -0.33 8.72 12.08
C ASP A 90 0.98 8.29 11.42
N TRP A 91 1.89 9.23 11.26
CA TRP A 91 3.23 8.92 10.75
C TRP A 91 4.06 8.21 11.82
N ALA A 92 4.38 6.93 11.59
CA ALA A 92 5.23 6.14 12.48
C ALA A 92 6.72 6.33 12.18
N SER A 93 7.08 6.70 10.95
CA SER A 93 8.45 7.09 10.60
C SER A 93 8.59 8.61 10.54
N SER A 94 9.78 9.12 10.90
CA SER A 94 10.12 10.55 10.75
C SER A 94 10.43 10.94 9.31
N GLY A 95 10.84 9.97 8.48
CA GLY A 95 11.18 10.17 7.07
C GLY A 95 10.77 8.99 6.19
N ALA A 96 11.28 8.99 4.95
CA ALA A 96 11.13 7.91 3.99
C ALA A 96 12.49 7.44 3.46
N LEU A 97 12.55 6.19 3.03
CA LEU A 97 13.70 5.62 2.33
C LEU A 97 13.39 5.50 0.84
N ALA A 98 14.10 6.27 0.02
CA ALA A 98 14.04 6.13 -1.43
C ALA A 98 15.09 5.13 -1.93
N GLY A 99 14.69 4.24 -2.83
CA GLY A 99 15.53 3.18 -3.38
C GLY A 99 15.43 3.09 -4.89
N ALA A 100 16.49 2.60 -5.52
CA ALA A 100 16.49 2.15 -6.89
C ALA A 100 17.29 0.85 -7.00
N SER A 101 16.67 -0.21 -7.51
CA SER A 101 17.34 -1.50 -7.72
C SER A 101 17.22 -1.93 -9.18
N PRO A 102 18.25 -2.56 -9.77
CA PRO A 102 18.09 -3.18 -11.08
C PRO A 102 16.99 -4.25 -11.01
N ARG A 103 15.97 -4.13 -11.86
CA ARG A 103 15.06 -5.25 -12.14
C ARG A 103 15.79 -6.22 -13.07
N GLY A 104 15.51 -7.53 -12.97
CA GLY A 104 16.20 -8.58 -13.73
C GLY A 104 16.50 -8.23 -15.19
N SER A 105 17.63 -8.70 -15.72
CA SER A 105 18.20 -8.40 -17.06
C SER A 105 18.72 -6.98 -17.33
N GLY A 106 18.77 -6.09 -16.32
CA GLY A 106 19.78 -5.02 -16.28
C GLY A 106 19.50 -3.77 -17.12
N ARG A 107 18.24 -3.45 -17.45
CA ARG A 107 17.89 -2.17 -18.12
C ARG A 107 16.90 -1.29 -17.37
N GLU A 108 15.94 -1.85 -16.65
CA GLU A 108 14.95 -1.06 -15.90
C GLU A 108 15.23 -1.14 -14.40
N ARG A 109 15.23 0.02 -13.73
CA ARG A 109 15.40 0.09 -12.27
C ARG A 109 14.02 0.15 -11.62
N GLU A 110 13.72 -0.79 -10.72
CA GLU A 110 12.61 -0.66 -9.79
C GLU A 110 12.92 0.50 -8.85
N ARG A 111 12.03 1.50 -8.84
CA ARG A 111 12.08 2.62 -7.89
C ARG A 111 11.16 2.29 -6.73
N SER A 112 11.57 2.64 -5.53
CA SER A 112 10.78 2.42 -4.33
C SER A 112 10.87 3.61 -3.39
N VAL A 113 9.79 3.88 -2.66
CA VAL A 113 9.81 4.75 -1.49
C VAL A 113 9.13 3.97 -0.35
N SER A 114 9.78 3.89 0.80
CA SER A 114 9.26 3.20 2.00
C SER A 114 9.12 4.18 3.15
N TYR A 115 8.01 4.12 3.87
CA TYR A 115 7.70 4.95 5.04
C TYR A 115 6.80 4.18 6.01
N GLY A 116 6.71 4.64 7.25
CA GLY A 116 5.91 4.02 8.30
C GLY A 116 4.63 4.79 8.58
N LEU A 117 3.51 4.07 8.64
CA LEU A 117 2.24 4.54 9.20
C LEU A 117 1.91 3.72 10.44
N GLY A 118 1.51 4.40 11.50
CA GLY A 118 0.97 3.80 12.72
C GLY A 118 -0.55 3.86 12.69
N ALA A 119 -1.18 2.84 13.26
CA ALA A 119 -2.61 2.84 13.54
C ALA A 119 -2.84 2.67 15.04
N GLY A 120 -4.04 3.02 15.51
CA GLY A 120 -4.44 2.79 16.90
C GLY A 120 -4.30 1.33 17.36
N PRO A 121 -4.50 1.06 18.67
CA PRO A 121 -4.16 -0.24 19.28
C PRO A 121 -5.02 -1.42 18.81
N GLY A 122 -6.14 -1.16 18.15
CA GLY A 122 -7.07 -2.20 17.68
C GLY A 122 -6.66 -2.83 16.34
N PRO A 123 -7.29 -3.96 15.96
CA PRO A 123 -7.13 -4.52 14.63
C PRO A 123 -7.56 -3.53 13.55
N VAL A 124 -6.83 -3.51 12.44
CA VAL A 124 -7.16 -2.72 11.26
C VAL A 124 -7.35 -3.59 10.04
N SER A 125 -8.26 -3.18 9.17
CA SER A 125 -8.47 -3.79 7.87
C SER A 125 -7.99 -2.84 6.77
N VAL A 126 -7.25 -3.36 5.80
CA VAL A 126 -6.75 -2.61 4.65
C VAL A 126 -7.29 -3.22 3.36
N GLY A 127 -7.79 -2.38 2.45
CA GLY A 127 -8.36 -2.81 1.17
C GLY A 127 -8.58 -1.64 0.23
N LEU A 128 -9.49 -1.81 -0.75
CA LEU A 128 -9.71 -0.84 -1.83
C LEU A 128 -8.42 -0.37 -2.51
N PHE A 129 -7.49 -1.32 -2.72
CA PHE A 129 -6.25 -1.06 -3.43
C PHE A 129 -6.55 -0.57 -4.85
N LEU A 130 -5.91 0.53 -5.24
CA LEU A 130 -6.01 1.11 -6.56
C LEU A 130 -4.61 1.49 -7.03
N LEU A 131 -4.18 0.94 -8.17
CA LEU A 131 -2.88 1.22 -8.76
C LEU A 131 -3.10 1.73 -10.18
N GLY A 132 -2.47 2.84 -10.53
CA GLY A 132 -2.67 3.47 -11.84
C GLY A 132 -2.06 4.86 -11.89
N SER A 133 -2.80 5.83 -12.41
CA SER A 133 -2.40 7.24 -12.40
C SER A 133 -3.25 8.06 -11.44
N MET A 134 -2.82 9.29 -11.18
CA MET A 134 -3.58 10.27 -10.40
C MET A 134 -4.99 10.50 -10.96
N ARG A 135 -5.16 10.43 -12.30
CA ARG A 135 -6.47 10.50 -12.94
C ARG A 135 -7.38 9.36 -12.46
N VAL A 136 -6.86 8.14 -12.40
CA VAL A 136 -7.63 6.96 -11.97
C VAL A 136 -8.04 7.10 -10.50
N GLU A 137 -7.14 7.56 -9.62
CA GLU A 137 -7.46 7.85 -8.21
C GLU A 137 -8.56 8.92 -8.07
N ARG A 138 -8.45 10.00 -8.84
CA ARG A 138 -9.47 11.06 -8.84
C ARG A 138 -10.83 10.55 -9.32
N ASP A 139 -10.86 9.82 -10.43
CA ASP A 139 -12.11 9.32 -11.01
C ASP A 139 -12.75 8.27 -10.07
N PHE A 140 -11.94 7.49 -9.34
CA PHE A 140 -12.40 6.59 -8.27
C PHE A 140 -13.10 7.36 -7.14
N GLN A 141 -12.50 8.46 -6.65
CA GLN A 141 -13.07 9.29 -5.58
C GLN A 141 -14.31 10.08 -6.06
N TYR A 142 -14.32 10.61 -7.28
CA TYR A 142 -15.48 11.32 -7.83
C TYR A 142 -16.71 10.42 -8.00
N GLN A 143 -16.49 9.12 -8.18
CA GLN A 143 -17.57 8.13 -8.19
C GLN A 143 -17.93 7.60 -6.78
N GLY A 144 -17.38 8.19 -5.71
CA GLY A 144 -17.63 7.80 -4.33
C GLY A 144 -17.19 6.37 -3.98
N ARG A 145 -16.28 5.79 -4.77
CA ARG A 145 -15.89 4.38 -4.64
C ARG A 145 -15.02 4.11 -3.41
N ASP A 146 -14.42 5.15 -2.84
CA ASP A 146 -13.64 5.16 -1.61
C ASP A 146 -14.46 4.84 -0.35
N SER A 147 -15.80 4.91 -0.46
CA SER A 147 -16.75 4.53 0.59
C SER A 147 -17.23 3.07 0.52
N LEU A 148 -16.85 2.32 -0.52
CA LEU A 148 -17.27 0.93 -0.69
C LEU A 148 -16.65 -0.02 0.36
N PRO A 149 -17.18 -1.25 0.49
CA PRO A 149 -16.52 -2.30 1.27
C PRO A 149 -15.07 -2.52 0.84
N LEU A 150 -14.19 -2.83 1.80
CA LEU A 150 -12.75 -2.96 1.56
C LEU A 150 -12.37 -4.03 0.53
N ASP A 151 -13.23 -5.02 0.36
CA ASP A 151 -13.09 -6.12 -0.59
C ASP A 151 -13.97 -5.94 -1.83
N ALA A 152 -14.44 -4.73 -2.14
CA ALA A 152 -15.21 -4.45 -3.35
C ALA A 152 -14.44 -4.85 -4.62
N THR A 153 -15.19 -5.02 -5.72
CA THR A 153 -14.60 -5.29 -7.03
C THR A 153 -13.62 -4.18 -7.43
N PRO A 154 -12.46 -4.53 -8.04
CA PRO A 154 -11.53 -3.53 -8.56
C PRO A 154 -12.22 -2.48 -9.45
N PHE A 155 -11.73 -1.25 -9.37
CA PHE A 155 -12.35 -0.12 -10.06
C PHE A 155 -12.32 -0.34 -11.59
N PRO A 156 -13.50 -0.46 -12.23
CA PRO A 156 -13.55 -0.66 -13.67
C PRO A 156 -13.29 0.67 -14.38
N GLN A 157 -12.18 0.74 -15.12
CA GLN A 157 -11.95 1.81 -16.10
C GLN A 157 -12.78 1.49 -17.35
N GLY A 158 -13.96 2.11 -17.44
CA GLY A 158 -14.98 1.78 -18.45
C GLY A 158 -14.45 1.84 -19.88
N GLU A 159 -13.59 2.81 -20.17
CA GLU A 159 -12.90 2.97 -21.45
C GLU A 159 -12.01 1.77 -21.81
N LEU A 160 -11.35 1.15 -20.83
CA LEU A 160 -10.50 -0.03 -21.06
C LEU A 160 -11.36 -1.27 -21.26
N VAL A 161 -12.48 -1.39 -20.52
CA VAL A 161 -13.45 -2.48 -20.70
C VAL A 161 -14.07 -2.41 -22.10
N GLU A 162 -14.47 -1.23 -22.54
CA GLU A 162 -15.02 -1.00 -23.88
C GLU A 162 -13.98 -1.28 -24.97
N LEU A 163 -12.73 -0.83 -24.78
CA LEU A 163 -11.64 -1.14 -25.70
C LEU A 163 -11.46 -2.65 -25.87
N ILE A 164 -11.45 -3.42 -24.78
CA ILE A 164 -11.37 -4.90 -24.86
C ILE A 164 -12.55 -5.47 -25.67
N ALA A 165 -13.78 -5.01 -25.40
CA ALA A 165 -14.96 -5.47 -26.12
C ALA A 165 -14.88 -5.16 -27.63
N ASN A 166 -14.36 -3.98 -27.99
CA ASN A 166 -14.15 -3.60 -29.38
C ASN A 166 -13.05 -4.44 -30.05
N LEU A 167 -11.95 -4.74 -29.35
CA LEU A 167 -10.91 -5.64 -29.86
C LEU A 167 -11.43 -7.04 -30.15
N GLU A 168 -12.38 -7.55 -29.36
CA GLU A 168 -12.94 -8.88 -29.56
C GLU A 168 -13.83 -9.00 -30.80
N ARG A 169 -14.41 -7.88 -31.24
CA ARG A 169 -15.23 -7.79 -32.45
C ARG A 169 -14.42 -7.71 -33.75
N LEU A 170 -13.13 -7.40 -33.66
CA LEU A 170 -12.25 -7.36 -34.82
C LEU A 170 -12.05 -8.76 -35.40
N ASP A 171 -11.75 -8.82 -36.70
CA ASP A 171 -11.29 -10.06 -37.32
C ASP A 171 -10.00 -10.56 -36.65
N ALA A 172 -9.70 -11.85 -36.85
CA ALA A 172 -8.61 -12.49 -36.14
C ALA A 172 -7.22 -11.90 -36.46
N ALA A 173 -7.00 -11.37 -37.66
CA ALA A 173 -5.72 -10.79 -38.06
C ALA A 173 -5.53 -9.41 -37.40
N GLU A 174 -6.55 -8.55 -37.46
CA GLU A 174 -6.50 -7.21 -36.89
C GLU A 174 -6.47 -7.27 -35.36
N ARG A 175 -7.27 -8.16 -34.76
CA ARG A 175 -7.22 -8.41 -33.30
C ARG A 175 -5.81 -8.80 -32.84
N ARG A 176 -5.13 -9.70 -33.56
CA ARG A 176 -3.75 -10.08 -33.24
C ARG A 176 -2.79 -8.91 -33.39
N ARG A 177 -2.97 -8.05 -34.39
CA ARG A 177 -2.14 -6.85 -34.60
C ARG A 177 -2.30 -5.88 -33.43
N HIS A 178 -3.53 -5.57 -33.03
CA HIS A 178 -3.81 -4.68 -31.92
C HIS A 178 -3.33 -5.24 -30.57
N LEU A 179 -3.55 -6.53 -30.32
CA LEU A 179 -3.05 -7.19 -29.11
C LEU A 179 -1.52 -7.09 -28.99
N ARG A 180 -0.78 -7.21 -30.10
CA ARG A 180 0.68 -7.00 -30.09
C ARG A 180 1.09 -5.56 -29.73
N LEU A 181 0.34 -4.56 -30.19
CA LEU A 181 0.61 -3.16 -29.83
C LEU A 181 0.43 -2.91 -28.32
N LEU A 182 -0.52 -3.62 -27.71
CA LEU A 182 -0.81 -3.59 -26.27
C LEU A 182 0.03 -4.60 -25.47
N GLY A 183 1.02 -5.25 -26.11
CA GLY A 183 1.88 -6.22 -25.46
C GLY A 183 1.15 -7.43 -24.87
N ALA A 184 -0.01 -7.81 -25.41
CA ALA A 184 -0.85 -8.91 -24.91
C ALA A 184 -1.02 -10.03 -25.94
N ARG A 185 -1.29 -11.25 -25.47
CA ARG A 185 -1.56 -12.41 -26.34
C ARG A 185 -3.04 -12.66 -26.56
N SER A 186 -3.90 -12.15 -25.67
CA SER A 186 -5.34 -12.35 -25.73
C SER A 186 -6.09 -11.22 -25.02
N ALA A 187 -7.39 -11.11 -25.31
CA ALA A 187 -8.30 -10.23 -24.57
C ALA A 187 -8.43 -10.63 -23.09
N GLY A 188 -8.32 -11.94 -22.78
CA GLY A 188 -8.31 -12.43 -21.41
C GLY A 188 -7.10 -11.91 -20.61
N GLU A 189 -5.94 -11.80 -21.26
CA GLU A 189 -4.76 -11.20 -20.65
C GLU A 189 -4.96 -9.70 -20.34
N LEU A 190 -5.59 -8.94 -21.24
CA LEU A 190 -5.93 -7.54 -20.98
C LEU A 190 -6.93 -7.38 -19.82
N ARG A 191 -7.95 -8.26 -19.73
CA ARG A 191 -8.89 -8.26 -18.59
C ARG A 191 -8.17 -8.53 -17.27
N ALA A 192 -7.23 -9.47 -17.25
CA ALA A 192 -6.47 -9.77 -16.05
C ALA A 192 -5.65 -8.56 -15.55
N ARG A 193 -5.16 -7.70 -16.45
CA ARG A 193 -4.43 -6.47 -16.11
C ARG A 193 -5.31 -5.36 -15.52
N LEU A 194 -6.64 -5.45 -15.64
CA LEU A 194 -7.58 -4.48 -15.05
C LEU A 194 -7.77 -4.65 -13.54
N ALA A 195 -7.29 -5.76 -12.97
CA ALA A 195 -7.39 -6.04 -11.55
C ALA A 195 -5.99 -6.17 -10.92
N PRO A 196 -5.76 -5.59 -9.73
CA PRO A 196 -4.53 -5.80 -9.00
C PRO A 196 -4.44 -7.24 -8.46
N LEU A 197 -3.22 -7.76 -8.37
CA LEU A 197 -2.92 -9.07 -7.83
C LEU A 197 -2.32 -8.94 -6.43
N LEU A 198 -2.84 -9.69 -5.48
CA LEU A 198 -2.36 -9.70 -4.10
C LEU A 198 -1.58 -11.00 -3.82
N SER A 199 -0.34 -10.85 -3.38
CA SER A 199 0.53 -11.94 -2.94
C SER A 199 1.03 -11.69 -1.53
N ALA A 200 1.16 -12.76 -0.73
CA ALA A 200 1.69 -12.67 0.63
C ALA A 200 3.00 -13.46 0.72
N ARG A 201 3.97 -12.90 1.43
CA ARG A 201 5.27 -13.52 1.72
C ARG A 201 5.61 -13.28 3.18
N ALA A 202 6.18 -14.29 3.82
CA ALA A 202 6.78 -14.18 5.14
C ALA A 202 8.27 -14.53 5.02
N ARG A 203 9.14 -13.66 5.53
CA ARG A 203 10.59 -13.84 5.44
C ARG A 203 11.26 -13.16 6.63
N ASP A 204 12.24 -13.83 7.24
CA ASP A 204 13.16 -13.22 8.21
C ASP A 204 12.48 -12.42 9.35
N GLY A 205 11.37 -12.93 9.89
CA GLY A 205 10.64 -12.28 10.98
C GLY A 205 9.72 -11.14 10.56
N THR A 206 9.60 -10.84 9.27
CA THR A 206 8.60 -9.92 8.72
C THR A 206 7.57 -10.66 7.88
N TRP A 207 6.36 -10.14 7.85
CA TRP A 207 5.37 -10.48 6.82
C TRP A 207 5.22 -9.30 5.88
N ALA A 208 4.91 -9.58 4.62
CA ALA A 208 4.61 -8.58 3.62
C ALA A 208 3.47 -9.06 2.71
N VAL A 209 2.51 -8.19 2.46
CA VAL A 209 1.52 -8.35 1.38
C VAL A 209 1.89 -7.38 0.28
N ARG A 210 2.16 -7.91 -0.92
CA ARG A 210 2.42 -7.10 -2.10
C ARG A 210 1.18 -7.09 -2.99
N VAL A 211 0.76 -5.89 -3.36
CA VAL A 211 -0.30 -5.64 -4.33
C VAL A 211 0.36 -5.10 -5.59
N GLU A 212 0.11 -5.74 -6.72
CA GLU A 212 0.79 -5.46 -7.98
C GLU A 212 -0.20 -5.25 -9.11
N GLN A 213 0.11 -4.32 -10.02
CA GLN A 213 -0.66 -4.13 -11.24
C GLN A 213 0.28 -3.76 -12.39
N VAL A 214 0.18 -4.55 -13.47
CA VAL A 214 0.82 -4.26 -14.75
C VAL A 214 -0.05 -3.25 -15.50
N SER A 215 0.56 -2.24 -16.13
CA SER A 215 -0.15 -1.30 -16.98
C SER A 215 -0.88 -2.03 -18.11
N PHE A 216 -1.92 -1.40 -18.64
CA PHE A 216 -2.75 -2.04 -19.68
C PHE A 216 -1.95 -2.50 -20.91
N ASP A 217 -0.95 -1.71 -21.31
CA ASP A 217 -0.03 -1.99 -22.42
C ASP A 217 1.16 -2.90 -22.07
N GLY A 218 1.30 -3.30 -20.80
CA GLY A 218 2.35 -4.21 -20.34
C GLY A 218 3.72 -3.57 -20.08
N ARG A 219 3.85 -2.24 -20.23
CA ARG A 219 5.17 -1.56 -20.18
C ARG A 219 5.59 -1.11 -18.80
N SER A 220 4.63 -0.82 -17.93
CA SER A 220 4.89 -0.35 -16.57
C SER A 220 4.31 -1.30 -15.55
N HIS A 221 4.87 -1.26 -14.34
CA HIS A 221 4.45 -2.10 -13.25
C HIS A 221 4.47 -1.28 -11.97
N LEU A 222 3.30 -1.15 -11.35
CA LEU A 222 3.16 -0.51 -10.05
C LEU A 222 2.95 -1.59 -8.99
N SER A 223 3.53 -1.36 -7.83
CA SER A 223 3.26 -2.20 -6.67
C SER A 223 3.31 -1.41 -5.38
N VAL A 224 2.52 -1.85 -4.40
CA VAL A 224 2.61 -1.42 -3.00
C VAL A 224 2.81 -2.66 -2.14
N ALA A 225 3.71 -2.56 -1.16
CA ALA A 225 3.88 -3.58 -0.15
C ALA A 225 3.42 -3.01 1.20
N VAL A 226 2.55 -3.74 1.88
CA VAL A 226 2.24 -3.53 3.31
C VAL A 226 3.06 -4.56 4.07
N GLU A 227 3.95 -4.09 4.94
CA GLU A 227 4.89 -4.93 5.68
C GLU A 227 4.72 -4.70 7.19
N GLY A 228 5.03 -5.72 8.00
CA GLY A 228 5.01 -5.62 9.44
C GLY A 228 5.91 -6.66 10.12
N ASP A 229 6.29 -6.38 11.36
CA ASP A 229 7.06 -7.31 12.19
C ASP A 229 6.14 -8.46 12.63
N ALA A 230 6.51 -9.69 12.27
CA ALA A 230 5.77 -10.89 12.58
C ALA A 230 5.84 -11.28 14.06
N ARG A 231 6.72 -10.66 14.85
CA ARG A 231 6.80 -10.78 16.32
C ARG A 231 5.82 -9.85 17.03
N GLU A 232 5.45 -8.74 16.40
CA GLU A 232 4.54 -7.74 16.98
C GLU A 232 3.12 -7.87 16.45
N THR A 233 2.97 -8.33 15.20
CA THR A 233 1.69 -8.33 14.50
C THR A 233 1.41 -9.66 13.80
N VAL A 234 0.12 -9.94 13.60
CA VAL A 234 -0.39 -11.01 12.76
C VAL A 234 -1.16 -10.39 11.61
N MET A 235 -0.88 -10.85 10.39
CA MET A 235 -1.62 -10.49 9.20
C MET A 235 -2.39 -11.70 8.68
N THR A 236 -3.68 -11.51 8.41
CA THR A 236 -4.52 -12.45 7.68
C THR A 236 -5.02 -11.79 6.41
N ARG A 237 -4.97 -12.51 5.28
CA ARG A 237 -5.32 -11.98 3.97
C ARG A 237 -6.59 -12.65 3.43
N THR A 238 -7.45 -11.86 2.79
CA THR A 238 -8.53 -12.35 1.92
C THR A 238 -8.09 -12.26 0.45
N ALA A 239 -9.01 -12.42 -0.50
CA ALA A 239 -8.68 -12.21 -1.92
C ALA A 239 -8.25 -10.76 -2.22
N ARG A 240 -8.82 -9.76 -1.54
CA ARG A 240 -8.70 -8.33 -1.89
C ARG A 240 -8.38 -7.40 -0.71
N SER A 241 -8.36 -7.92 0.50
CA SER A 241 -8.09 -7.16 1.72
C SER A 241 -7.15 -7.91 2.66
N LEU A 242 -6.65 -7.21 3.66
CA LEU A 242 -5.85 -7.73 4.76
C LEU A 242 -6.41 -7.22 6.08
N ILE A 243 -6.30 -8.04 7.11
CA ILE A 243 -6.56 -7.68 8.50
C ILE A 243 -5.23 -7.81 9.24
N ILE A 244 -4.85 -6.76 9.95
CA ILE A 244 -3.63 -6.68 10.74
C ILE A 244 -4.04 -6.50 12.20
N ARG A 245 -3.49 -7.33 13.09
CA ARG A 245 -3.74 -7.26 14.53
C ARG A 245 -2.42 -7.32 15.30
N SER A 246 -2.34 -6.59 16.40
CA SER A 246 -1.24 -6.75 17.36
C SER A 246 -1.31 -8.14 18.01
N ARG A 247 -0.15 -8.75 18.28
CA ARG A 247 -0.06 -9.99 19.07
C ARG A 247 -0.30 -9.75 20.55
N SER A 248 0.09 -8.58 21.05
CA SER A 248 -0.05 -8.18 22.46
C SER A 248 -1.51 -7.98 22.88
N GLY A 249 -2.47 -8.07 21.95
CA GLY A 249 -3.90 -8.06 22.21
C GLY A 249 -4.55 -9.44 22.39
N ASP A 250 -3.80 -10.55 22.26
CA ASP A 250 -4.30 -11.92 22.49
C ASP A 250 -4.12 -12.39 23.96
N ASP A 251 -3.40 -11.65 24.81
CA ASP A 251 -3.14 -12.04 26.21
C ASP A 251 -4.25 -11.63 27.20
N GLY A 252 -5.50 -11.88 26.79
CA GLY A 252 -6.69 -11.62 27.57
C GLY A 252 -7.47 -12.87 28.00
N CYS A 253 -6.87 -14.07 28.02
CA CYS A 253 -7.25 -15.26 28.81
C CYS A 253 -6.58 -16.53 28.26
N SER A 254 -5.26 -16.65 28.38
CA SER A 254 -4.56 -17.90 28.05
C SER A 254 -3.35 -18.13 28.96
N GLY A 255 -3.63 -18.21 30.26
CA GLY A 255 -2.71 -18.66 31.30
C GLY A 255 -3.51 -19.12 32.52
N PRO A 256 -3.00 -20.06 33.35
CA PRO A 256 -3.79 -20.70 34.40
C PRO A 256 -3.94 -19.74 35.58
N VAL A 257 -4.88 -18.82 35.51
CA VAL A 257 -5.28 -17.98 36.63
C VAL A 257 -6.48 -18.64 37.32
N PRO A 258 -6.45 -18.82 38.65
CA PRO A 258 -7.54 -19.47 39.38
C PRO A 258 -8.85 -18.69 39.22
N ALA A 259 -9.96 -19.44 39.15
CA ALA A 259 -11.30 -19.06 38.69
C ALA A 259 -12.04 -17.94 39.47
N HIS A 260 -11.35 -17.13 40.27
CA HIS A 260 -11.96 -16.07 41.08
C HIS A 260 -11.59 -14.64 40.68
N ALA A 261 -10.72 -14.43 39.68
CA ALA A 261 -10.25 -13.08 39.31
C ALA A 261 -11.00 -12.41 38.12
N CYS A 262 -12.09 -13.00 37.60
CA CYS A 262 -12.88 -12.42 36.49
C CYS A 262 -14.26 -11.88 36.92
N ARG A 263 -14.47 -11.58 38.20
CA ARG A 263 -15.61 -10.77 38.64
C ARG A 263 -15.06 -9.59 39.42
N ASP A 264 -14.95 -8.48 38.72
CA ASP A 264 -15.16 -7.12 39.22
C ASP A 264 -14.62 -6.17 38.14
N LEU A 265 -15.49 -5.79 37.21
CA LEU A 265 -15.48 -4.59 36.36
C LEU A 265 -16.65 -4.73 35.37
N GLN A 266 -17.86 -4.54 35.90
CA GLN A 266 -18.97 -3.95 35.14
C GLN A 266 -19.06 -2.48 35.52
#